data_AF-A0A962SUB4-F1
#
_entry.id   AF-A0A962SUB4-F1
#
_cell.length_a   1.000
_cell.length_b   1.000
_cell.length_c   1.000
_cell.angle_alpha   90.00
_cell.angle_beta   90.00
_cell.angle_gamma   90.00
#
_symmetry.space_group_name_H-M   'P 1'
#
loop_
_entity.id
_entity.type
_entity.pdbx_description
1 polymer ?
#
loop_
_entity_poly.entity_id
_entity_poly.type
_entity_poly.pdbx_seq_one_letter_code
_entity_poly.pdbx_strand_id
1 'polypeptide(L)' 'MNPNNCLDFEKPIAELEAMLRELRHLSAEQDLNISDEIARLEAKSKALTES' A
#
# COMPACT_ATOMS: atom_id res chain seq x y z
N MET A 1 3.78 -24.99 -10.19
CA MET A 1 3.78 -23.51 -10.17
C MET A 1 2.71 -23.06 -11.14
N ASN A 2 1.58 -22.56 -10.64
CA ASN A 2 0.44 -22.15 -11.46
C ASN A 2 0.53 -20.62 -11.69
N PRO A 3 0.67 -20.13 -12.94
CA PRO A 3 1.03 -18.74 -13.22
C PRO A 3 -0.15 -17.74 -13.26
N ASN A 4 -1.30 -18.05 -12.66
CA ASN A 4 -2.54 -17.27 -12.84
C ASN A 4 -3.29 -16.86 -11.57
N ASN A 5 -2.68 -16.91 -10.39
CA ASN A 5 -3.36 -16.51 -9.16
C ASN A 5 -3.15 -15.03 -8.83
N CYS A 6 -3.42 -14.12 -9.77
CA CYS A 6 -3.93 -12.81 -9.35
C CYS A 6 -5.39 -13.05 -8.94
N LEU A 7 -5.58 -13.51 -7.71
CA LEU A 7 -6.90 -13.80 -7.18
C LEU A 7 -7.69 -12.49 -7.13
N ASP A 8 -9.02 -12.53 -7.33
CA ASP A 8 -9.83 -11.30 -7.32
C ASP A 8 -9.74 -10.51 -6.01
N PHE A 9 -9.25 -11.14 -4.94
CA PHE A 9 -8.94 -10.55 -3.64
C PHE A 9 -7.62 -9.75 -3.61
N GLU A 10 -6.75 -9.91 -4.62
CA GLU A 10 -5.48 -9.17 -4.76
C GLU A 10 -5.62 -7.87 -5.56
N LYS A 11 -6.69 -7.72 -6.36
CA LYS A 11 -6.99 -6.46 -7.07
C LYS A 11 -7.16 -5.25 -6.13
N PRO A 12 -7.93 -5.34 -5.02
CA PRO A 12 -8.05 -4.24 -4.09
C PRO A 12 -6.72 -3.88 -3.42
N ILE A 13 -5.86 -4.88 -3.18
CA ILE A 13 -4.54 -4.69 -2.57
C ILE A 13 -3.62 -3.95 -3.53
N ALA A 14 -3.58 -4.37 -4.80
CA ALA A 14 -2.79 -3.71 -5.84
C ALA A 14 -3.25 -2.26 -6.09
N GLU A 15 -4.56 -1.99 -6.06
CA GLU A 15 -5.10 -0.62 -6.13
C GLU A 15 -4.68 0.21 -4.91
N LEU A 16 -4.75 -0.35 -3.70
CA LEU A 16 -4.36 0.33 -2.47
C LEU A 16 -2.86 0.67 -2.47
N GLU A 17 -2.01 -0.26 -2.91
CA GLU A 17 -0.57 -0.04 -3.06
C GLU A 17 -0.26 1.02 -4.11
N ALA A 18 -1.00 1.07 -5.21
CA ALA A 18 -0.85 2.09 -6.23
C ALA A 18 -1.18 3.48 -5.67
N MET A 19 -2.31 3.61 -4.95
CA MET A 19 -2.71 4.86 -4.28
C MET A 19 -1.67 5.30 -3.23
N LEU A 20 -1.13 4.36 -2.44
CA LEU A 20 -0.06 4.65 -1.47
C LEU A 20 1.21 5.18 -2.15
N ARG A 21 1.59 4.58 -3.28
CA ARG A 21 2.74 5.02 -4.07
C ARG A 21 2.56 6.44 -4.60
N GLU A 22 1.35 6.74 -5.08
CA GLU A 22 0.99 8.04 -5.62
C GLU A 22 1.00 9.12 -4.52
N LEU A 23 0.43 8.83 -3.35
CA LEU A 23 0.50 9.69 -2.15
C LEU A 23 1.95 9.92 -1.69
N ARG A 24 2.79 8.88 -1.71
CA ARG A 24 4.21 8.97 -1.37
C ARG A 24 4.99 9.83 -2.38
N HIS A 25 4.59 9.79 -3.65
CA HIS A 25 5.21 10.62 -4.67
C HIS A 25 4.80 12.09 -4.52
N LEU A 26 3.51 12.34 -4.31
CA LEU A 26 2.95 13.69 -4.14
C LEU A 26 3.45 14.39 -2.87
N SER A 27 3.72 13.61 -1.81
CA SER A 27 4.30 14.13 -0.57
C SER A 27 5.79 14.42 -0.69
N ALA A 28 6.54 13.59 -1.42
CA ALA A 28 7.93 13.88 -1.75
C ALA A 28 8.07 15.15 -2.61
N GLU A 29 7.11 15.43 -3.49
CA GLU A 29 7.09 16.66 -4.29
C GLU A 29 6.69 17.91 -3.50
N GLN A 30 5.87 17.78 -2.46
CA GLN A 30 5.36 18.91 -1.67
C GLN A 30 6.06 19.08 -0.31
N ASP A 31 7.13 18.32 -0.03
CA ASP A 31 7.83 18.26 1.27
C ASP A 31 6.84 18.09 2.45
N LEU A 32 5.77 17.33 2.20
CA LEU A 32 4.75 17.03 3.19
C LEU A 32 5.25 15.87 4.04
N ASN A 33 5.47 16.11 5.32
CA ASN A 33 5.92 15.08 6.26
C ASN A 33 4.76 14.12 6.62
N ILE A 34 4.37 13.26 5.67
CA ILE A 34 3.38 12.18 5.86
C ILE A 34 4.03 10.84 6.21
N SER A 35 5.33 10.84 6.52
CA SER A 35 6.11 9.63 6.85
C SER A 35 5.49 8.86 8.03
N ASP A 36 5.01 9.59 9.04
CA ASP A 36 4.31 9.00 10.19
C ASP A 36 2.99 8.34 9.81
N GLU A 37 2.25 8.94 8.87
CA GLU A 37 0.97 8.42 8.40
C GLU A 37 1.16 7.17 7.51
N ILE A 38 2.22 7.16 6.69
CA ILE A 38 2.65 5.98 5.92
C ILE A 38 3.03 4.83 6.86
N ALA A 39 3.86 5.10 7.88
CA ALA A 39 4.26 4.08 8.85
C ALA A 39 3.06 3.48 9.59
N ARG A 40 2.06 4.30 9.91
CA ARG A 40 0.80 3.86 10.54
C ARG A 40 -0.02 2.95 9.61
N LEU A 41 -0.10 3.28 8.33
CA LEU A 41 -0.80 2.49 7.30
C LEU A 41 -0.08 1.16 7.01
N GLU A 42 1.25 1.17 6.92
CA GLU A 42 2.06 -0.05 6.75
C GLU A 42 1.90 -1.01 7.94
N ALA A 43 1.97 -0.49 9.17
CA ALA A 43 1.77 -1.31 10.37
C ALA A 43 0.39 -1.97 10.39
N LYS A 44 -0.66 -1.25 9.95
CA LYS A 44 -2.02 -1.77 9.87
C LYS A 44 -2.17 -2.83 8.78
N SER A 45 -1.57 -2.62 7.61
CA SER A 45 -1.56 -3.60 6.52
C SER A 45 -0.86 -4.89 6.93
N LYS A 46 0.31 -4.77 7.57
CA LYS A 46 1.06 -5.92 8.08
C LYS A 46 0.27 -6.72 9.12
N ALA A 47 -0.36 -6.03 10.07
CA ALA A 47 -1.21 -6.67 11.08
C ALA A 47 -2.43 -7.40 10.48
N LEU A 48 -2.97 -6.92 9.35
CA LEU A 48 -4.08 -7.58 8.65
C LEU A 48 -3.65 -8.81 7.84
N THR A 49 -2.38 -8.88 7.44
CA THR A 49 -1.86 -9.92 6.54
C THR A 49 -1.18 -11.06 7.32
N GLU A 50 -0.80 -10.83 8.59
CA GLU A 50 -0.21 -11.83 9.49
C GLU A 50 -1.25 -12.68 10.27
N SER A 51 -2.54 -12.64 9.90
CA SER A 51 -3.63 -13.31 10.64
C SER A 51 -4.21 -14.55 9.97
#